data_AF-A0A352PNJ2-F1
#
_entry.id   AF-A0A352PNJ2-F1
#
_cell.length_a   1.000
_cell.length_b   1.000
_cell.length_c   1.000
_cell.angle_alpha   90.00
_cell.angle_beta   90.00
_cell.angle_gamma   90.00
#
_symmetry.space_group_name_H-M   'P 1'
#
loop_
_entity.id
_entity.type
_entity.pdbx_description
1 polymer ?
#
loop_
_entity_poly.entity_id
_entity_poly.type
_entity_poly.pdbx_seq_one_letter_code
_entity_poly.pdbx_strand_id
1 'polypeptide(L)'
;MKNKLNIIYEDEEVIVCNKRSNQLTIGKDYNDFNSLYHEVYEYVHKKTGGRIFVVHRLDKDTSGIIIFAKTGTVKEKLQLIFENHKVERKYEAVVEGKMKGKGTIKVNLSEDKFHNVFVTKKGVEAITKYEVLNVKDNRSLLDIELVTGKRNQIRASLSFLGHTIIGDKKYNGIKNNRLLLNAYKLVFPNGTLKVNEFQISKLFNL
;
A
#
# COMPACT_ATOMS: atom_id res chain seq x y z
N MET A 1 -21.37 15.20 1.54
CA MET A 1 -21.66 13.93 0.84
C MET A 1 -20.66 12.89 1.34
N LYS A 2 -21.10 11.77 1.92
CA LYS A 2 -20.17 10.66 2.24
C LYS A 2 -19.64 10.12 0.92
N ASN A 3 -18.32 10.13 0.71
CA ASN A 3 -17.73 9.52 -0.49
C ASN A 3 -18.13 8.04 -0.54
N LYS A 4 -18.60 7.58 -1.70
CA LYS A 4 -19.01 6.20 -1.91
C LYS A 4 -17.81 5.28 -1.74
N LEU A 5 -17.96 4.22 -0.94
CA LEU A 5 -16.96 3.16 -0.78
C LEU A 5 -16.66 2.54 -2.15
N ASN A 6 -15.38 2.48 -2.53
CA ASN A 6 -14.95 1.92 -3.81
C ASN A 6 -14.56 0.44 -3.64
N ILE A 7 -15.50 -0.45 -3.92
CA ILE A 7 -15.33 -1.91 -3.88
C ILE A 7 -14.92 -2.37 -5.28
N ILE A 8 -13.77 -3.05 -5.37
CA ILE A 8 -13.22 -3.63 -6.61
C ILE A 8 -13.73 -5.06 -6.80
N TYR A 9 -13.83 -5.81 -5.70
CA TYR A 9 -14.28 -7.20 -5.69
C TYR A 9 -14.85 -7.56 -4.32
N GLU A 10 -15.86 -8.43 -4.29
CA GLU A 10 -16.43 -8.98 -3.05
C GLU A 10 -16.98 -10.39 -3.31
N ASP A 11 -16.67 -11.32 -2.41
CA ASP A 11 -17.31 -12.63 -2.33
C ASP A 11 -17.57 -13.02 -0.86
N GLU A 12 -17.78 -14.29 -0.57
CA GLU A 12 -18.04 -14.78 0.79
C GLU A 12 -16.81 -14.73 1.71
N GLU A 13 -15.60 -14.81 1.15
CA GLU A 13 -14.35 -14.88 1.91
C GLU A 13 -13.71 -13.51 2.10
N VAL A 14 -13.78 -12.64 1.08
CA VAL A 14 -13.02 -11.39 1.04
C VAL A 14 -13.80 -10.22 0.44
N ILE A 15 -13.36 -9.02 0.82
CA ILE A 15 -13.75 -7.76 0.17
C ILE A 15 -12.50 -6.95 -0.16
N VAL A 16 -12.39 -6.51 -1.40
CA VAL A 16 -11.25 -5.77 -1.95
C VAL A 16 -11.71 -4.37 -2.32
N CYS A 17 -11.00 -3.36 -1.83
CA CYS A 17 -11.35 -1.95 -2.00
C CYS A 17 -10.20 -1.15 -2.60
N ASN A 18 -10.54 -0.07 -3.31
CA ASN A 18 -9.58 0.95 -3.71
C ASN A 18 -9.56 2.07 -2.66
N LYS A 19 -8.56 2.06 -1.77
CA LYS A 19 -8.42 3.07 -0.71
C LYS A 19 -8.03 4.43 -1.31
N ARG A 20 -8.74 5.49 -0.93
CA ARG A 20 -8.34 6.86 -1.29
C ARG A 20 -7.06 7.30 -0.56
N SER A 21 -6.33 8.23 -1.17
CA SER A 21 -5.24 8.95 -0.50
C SER A 21 -5.77 9.76 0.69
N ASN A 22 -4.92 9.99 1.69
CA ASN A 22 -5.23 10.74 2.92
C ASN A 22 -6.33 10.09 3.80
N GLN A 23 -6.61 8.80 3.61
CA GLN A 23 -7.53 8.02 4.44
C GLN A 23 -6.76 6.95 5.21
N LEU A 24 -7.00 6.85 6.52
CA LEU A 24 -6.43 5.78 7.34
C LEU A 24 -7.02 4.43 6.95
N THR A 25 -6.17 3.40 6.89
CA THR A 25 -6.66 2.01 6.74
C THR A 25 -7.44 1.59 7.98
N ILE A 26 -6.85 1.79 9.16
CA ILE A 26 -7.45 1.55 10.48
C ILE A 26 -7.39 2.87 11.25
N GLY A 27 -8.47 3.19 11.96
CA GLY A 27 -8.55 4.33 12.85
C GLY A 27 -7.46 4.33 13.93
N LYS A 28 -7.11 5.53 14.43
CA LYS A 28 -6.15 5.66 15.56
C LYS A 28 -6.75 5.22 16.89
N ASP A 29 -8.06 5.37 17.02
CA ASP A 29 -8.86 4.98 18.16
C ASP A 29 -10.21 4.41 17.67
N TYR A 30 -11.03 3.93 18.61
CA TYR A 30 -12.33 3.35 18.31
C TYR A 30 -13.32 4.35 17.68
N ASN A 31 -13.09 5.65 17.84
CA ASN A 31 -13.98 6.73 17.38
C ASN A 31 -13.56 7.32 16.03
N ASP A 32 -12.51 6.79 15.40
CA ASP A 32 -12.08 7.23 14.07
C ASP A 32 -12.91 6.53 12.97
N PHE A 33 -14.14 7.02 12.84
CA PHE A 33 -15.16 6.58 11.89
C PHE A 33 -14.83 6.89 10.42
N ASN A 34 -13.72 7.60 10.16
CA ASN A 34 -13.30 7.99 8.80
C ASN A 34 -12.30 7.00 8.17
N SER A 35 -11.89 5.97 8.92
CA SER A 35 -11.02 4.92 8.40
C SER A 35 -11.72 4.04 7.36
N LEU A 36 -10.95 3.51 6.42
CA LEU A 36 -11.49 2.57 5.43
C LEU A 36 -12.09 1.33 6.11
N TYR A 37 -11.44 0.81 7.16
CA TYR A 37 -11.97 -0.31 7.94
C TYR A 37 -13.39 -0.03 8.42
N HIS A 38 -13.66 1.15 8.98
CA HIS A 38 -15.01 1.48 9.47
C HIS A 38 -16.02 1.57 8.32
N GLU A 39 -15.66 2.20 7.20
CA GLU A 39 -16.53 2.28 6.01
C GLU A 39 -16.90 0.89 5.45
N VAL A 40 -15.92 -0.03 5.37
CA VAL A 40 -16.13 -1.40 4.87
C VAL A 40 -16.89 -2.25 5.90
N TYR A 41 -16.60 -2.10 7.19
CA TYR A 41 -17.31 -2.80 8.26
C TYR A 41 -18.79 -2.44 8.24
N GLU A 42 -19.12 -1.15 8.21
CA GLU A 42 -20.51 -0.66 8.14
C GLU A 42 -21.24 -1.19 6.91
N TYR A 43 -20.56 -1.25 5.76
CA TYR A 43 -21.11 -1.82 4.53
C TYR A 43 -21.45 -3.31 4.69
N VAL A 44 -20.48 -4.12 5.13
CA VAL A 44 -20.67 -5.58 5.29
C VAL A 44 -21.69 -5.88 6.38
N HIS A 45 -21.62 -5.19 7.52
CA HIS A 45 -22.53 -5.39 8.63
C HIS A 45 -23.98 -5.07 8.26
N LYS A 46 -24.24 -3.98 7.51
CA LYS A 46 -25.60 -3.66 7.02
C LYS A 46 -26.12 -4.66 6.00
N LYS A 47 -25.23 -5.23 5.19
CA LYS A 47 -25.59 -6.15 4.11
C LYS A 47 -25.89 -7.56 4.62
N THR A 48 -25.10 -8.07 5.58
CA THR A 48 -25.17 -9.48 6.01
C THR A 48 -25.13 -9.70 7.52
N GLY A 49 -25.02 -8.65 8.33
CA GLY A 49 -24.70 -8.75 9.76
C GLY A 49 -23.25 -9.20 10.05
N GLY A 50 -22.44 -9.41 9.00
CA GLY A 50 -21.09 -9.93 9.09
C GLY A 50 -20.07 -8.93 9.65
N ARG A 51 -18.82 -9.39 9.74
CA ARG A 51 -17.67 -8.60 10.16
C ARG A 51 -16.58 -8.68 9.09
N ILE A 52 -15.57 -7.83 9.25
CA ILE A 52 -14.36 -7.87 8.43
C ILE A 52 -13.13 -7.89 9.33
N PHE A 53 -12.01 -8.35 8.78
CA PHE A 53 -10.73 -8.46 9.47
C PHE A 53 -9.62 -7.89 8.59
N VAL A 54 -8.73 -7.12 9.22
CA VAL A 54 -7.58 -6.54 8.55
C VAL A 54 -6.47 -7.58 8.42
N VAL A 55 -5.96 -7.75 7.20
CA VAL A 55 -4.87 -8.70 6.90
C VAL A 55 -3.58 -8.00 6.45
N HIS A 56 -3.69 -6.79 5.90
CA HIS A 56 -2.57 -5.89 5.61
C HIS A 56 -3.02 -4.43 5.66
N ARG A 57 -2.08 -3.48 5.51
CA ARG A 57 -2.38 -2.05 5.60
C ARG A 57 -1.62 -1.26 4.54
N LEU A 58 -2.26 -0.19 4.07
CA LEU A 58 -1.60 0.91 3.35
C LEU A 58 -1.42 2.10 4.30
N ASP A 59 -0.35 2.86 4.10
CA ASP A 59 -0.14 4.13 4.79
C ASP A 59 -1.29 5.11 4.49
N LYS A 60 -1.56 6.04 5.41
CA LYS A 60 -2.66 7.01 5.29
C LYS A 60 -2.67 7.73 3.92
N ASP A 61 -1.50 8.20 3.50
CA ASP A 61 -1.34 8.99 2.28
C ASP A 61 -1.26 8.12 1.00
N THR A 62 -1.00 6.82 1.12
CA THR A 62 -0.92 5.90 -0.02
C THR A 62 -2.33 5.54 -0.49
N SER A 63 -2.62 5.60 -1.79
CA SER A 63 -3.88 5.07 -2.33
C SER A 63 -3.72 3.63 -2.83
N GLY A 64 -4.84 3.01 -3.18
CA GLY A 64 -4.84 1.79 -3.98
C GLY A 64 -5.45 0.58 -3.29
N ILE A 65 -5.18 -0.58 -3.86
CA ILE A 65 -5.83 -1.85 -3.52
C ILE A 65 -5.49 -2.28 -2.10
N ILE A 66 -6.53 -2.63 -1.36
CA ILE A 66 -6.45 -3.29 -0.06
C ILE A 66 -7.54 -4.36 0.04
N ILE A 67 -7.25 -5.43 0.77
CA ILE A 67 -8.14 -6.57 0.96
C ILE A 67 -8.46 -6.75 2.45
N PHE A 68 -9.70 -7.11 2.75
CA PHE A 68 -10.15 -7.52 4.07
C PHE A 68 -10.73 -8.93 3.98
N ALA A 69 -10.49 -9.73 5.02
CA ALA A 69 -11.15 -11.03 5.17
C ALA A 69 -12.53 -10.86 5.82
N LYS A 70 -13.50 -11.71 5.48
CA LYS A 70 -14.85 -11.72 6.06
C LYS A 70 -15.01 -12.73 7.21
N THR A 71 -14.02 -13.62 7.39
CA THR A 71 -14.00 -14.62 8.47
C THR A 71 -12.64 -14.66 9.18
N GLY A 72 -12.62 -15.16 10.42
CA GLY A 72 -11.38 -15.34 11.19
C GLY A 72 -10.40 -16.33 10.53
N THR A 73 -10.93 -17.42 9.97
CA THR A 73 -10.11 -18.43 9.26
C THR A 73 -9.43 -17.84 8.02
N VAL A 74 -10.16 -17.05 7.21
CA VAL A 74 -9.57 -16.39 6.03
C VAL A 74 -8.55 -15.33 6.46
N LYS A 75 -8.79 -14.61 7.56
CA LYS A 75 -7.83 -13.65 8.13
C LYS A 75 -6.49 -14.34 8.44
N GLU A 76 -6.50 -15.43 9.20
CA GLU A 76 -5.30 -16.17 9.58
C GLU A 76 -4.54 -16.68 8.36
N LYS A 77 -5.26 -17.28 7.40
CA LYS A 77 -4.70 -17.73 6.12
C LYS A 77 -4.00 -16.60 5.37
N LEU A 78 -4.65 -15.47 5.21
CA LEU A 78 -4.09 -14.33 4.47
C LEU A 78 -2.92 -13.69 5.21
N GLN A 79 -3.01 -13.51 6.54
CA GLN A 79 -1.91 -12.97 7.35
C GLN A 79 -0.64 -13.82 7.19
N LEU A 80 -0.76 -15.15 7.28
CA LEU A 80 0.37 -16.05 7.07
C LEU A 80 1.00 -15.91 5.67
N ILE A 81 0.20 -15.68 4.63
CA ILE A 81 0.71 -15.49 3.25
C ILE A 81 1.43 -14.15 3.10
N PHE A 82 0.93 -13.08 3.72
CA PHE A 82 1.61 -11.78 3.76
C PHE A 82 2.93 -11.82 4.54
N GLU A 83 2.92 -12.49 5.70
CA GLU A 83 4.09 -12.70 6.56
C GLU A 83 5.19 -13.47 5.82
N ASN A 84 4.81 -14.53 5.09
CA ASN A 84 5.72 -15.32 4.27
C ASN A 84 6.08 -14.67 2.92
N HIS A 85 5.68 -13.41 2.68
CA HIS A 85 6.00 -12.65 1.46
C HIS A 85 5.57 -13.35 0.15
N LYS A 86 4.45 -14.09 0.20
CA LYS A 86 3.91 -14.85 -0.94
C LYS A 86 2.91 -14.07 -1.79
N VAL A 87 2.58 -12.84 -1.40
CA VAL A 87 1.71 -11.94 -2.18
C VAL A 87 2.57 -11.03 -3.04
N GLU A 88 2.38 -11.06 -4.36
CA GLU A 88 2.96 -10.05 -5.24
C GLU A 88 2.21 -8.74 -5.02
N ARG A 89 2.94 -7.67 -4.70
CA ARG A 89 2.38 -6.35 -4.42
C ARG A 89 3.04 -5.33 -5.33
N LYS A 90 2.26 -4.79 -6.27
CA LYS A 90 2.72 -3.83 -7.27
C LYS A 90 2.20 -2.43 -6.98
N TYR A 91 3.11 -1.48 -7.04
CA TYR A 91 2.90 -0.07 -6.80
C TYR A 91 3.40 0.73 -7.99
N GLU A 92 2.86 1.92 -8.15
CA GLU A 92 3.44 2.96 -8.99
C GLU A 92 3.81 4.16 -8.12
N ALA A 93 4.88 4.85 -8.48
CA ALA A 93 5.27 6.08 -7.82
C ALA A 93 5.84 7.10 -8.81
N VAL A 94 5.63 8.38 -8.53
CA VAL A 94 6.37 9.46 -9.19
C VAL A 94 7.37 10.04 -8.19
N VAL A 95 8.65 10.01 -8.56
CA VAL A 95 9.76 10.47 -7.73
C VAL A 95 10.48 11.66 -8.34
N GLU A 96 11.16 12.43 -7.50
CA GLU A 96 12.11 13.44 -7.92
C GLU A 96 13.39 12.82 -8.49
N GLY A 97 13.97 13.48 -9.48
CA GLY A 97 15.21 13.08 -10.13
C GLY A 97 15.01 12.11 -11.28
N LYS A 98 16.12 11.83 -11.97
CA LYS A 98 16.19 10.95 -13.15
C LYS A 98 16.77 9.59 -12.76
N MET A 99 15.92 8.68 -12.33
CA MET A 99 16.28 7.27 -12.16
C MET A 99 16.42 6.61 -13.54
N LYS A 100 17.15 5.50 -13.63
CA LYS A 100 17.37 4.77 -14.89
C LYS A 100 17.16 3.27 -14.73
N GLY A 101 16.61 2.65 -15.78
CA GLY A 101 16.51 1.20 -15.91
C GLY A 101 15.66 0.55 -14.82
N LYS A 102 16.10 -0.62 -14.35
CA LYS A 102 15.47 -1.40 -13.29
C LYS A 102 16.49 -1.75 -12.22
N GLY A 103 16.05 -1.91 -10.98
CA GLY A 103 16.94 -2.18 -9.86
C GLY A 103 16.25 -2.82 -8.65
N THR A 104 17.07 -3.22 -7.68
CA THR A 104 16.62 -3.68 -6.37
C THR A 104 17.26 -2.83 -5.30
N ILE A 105 16.43 -2.18 -4.49
CA ILE A 105 16.84 -1.40 -3.32
C ILE A 105 16.78 -2.36 -2.12
N LYS A 106 17.94 -2.65 -1.54
CA LYS A 106 18.08 -3.41 -0.30
C LYS A 106 18.62 -2.49 0.79
N VAL A 107 17.79 -2.20 1.78
CA VAL A 107 18.14 -1.33 2.91
C VAL A 107 17.63 -1.94 4.21
N ASN A 108 18.27 -1.60 5.33
CA ASN A 108 17.78 -1.96 6.65
C ASN A 108 17.00 -0.77 7.23
N LEU A 109 15.75 -0.99 7.63
CA LEU A 109 14.86 0.05 8.15
C LEU A 109 14.71 -0.08 9.68
N SER A 110 14.77 1.06 10.35
CA SER A 110 14.40 1.19 11.76
C SER A 110 13.33 2.25 11.93
N GLU A 111 12.69 2.21 13.08
CA GLU A 111 11.63 3.12 13.48
C GLU A 111 12.01 3.82 14.79
N ASP A 112 11.80 5.14 14.88
CA ASP A 112 11.94 5.88 16.14
C ASP A 112 10.64 5.89 16.97
N LYS A 113 10.72 6.46 18.17
CA LYS A 113 9.57 6.63 19.08
C LYS A 113 8.45 7.52 18.54
N PHE A 114 8.71 8.32 17.50
CA PHE A 114 7.74 9.18 16.83
C PHE A 114 7.19 8.55 15.55
N HIS A 115 7.44 7.25 15.36
CA HIS A 115 7.03 6.50 14.19
C HIS A 115 7.66 6.99 12.88
N ASN A 116 8.82 7.64 12.91
CA ASN A 116 9.61 7.92 11.71
C ASN A 116 10.40 6.68 11.31
N VAL A 117 10.29 6.28 10.04
CA VAL A 117 11.02 5.14 9.50
C VAL A 117 12.18 5.65 8.68
N PHE A 118 13.39 5.18 8.96
CA PHE A 118 14.63 5.63 8.33
C PHE A 118 15.59 4.46 8.08
N VAL A 119 16.54 4.65 7.15
CA VAL A 119 17.55 3.64 6.82
C VAL A 119 18.68 3.68 7.86
N THR A 120 19.10 2.51 8.35
CA THR A 120 20.20 2.37 9.31
C THR A 120 20.82 0.98 9.23
N LYS A 121 22.10 0.83 9.62
CA LYS A 121 22.81 -0.45 9.59
C LYS A 121 22.17 -1.53 10.48
N LYS A 122 21.55 -1.13 11.59
CA LYS A 122 20.96 -2.04 12.62
C LYS A 122 19.46 -2.31 12.44
N GLY A 123 18.88 -1.95 11.30
CA GLY A 123 17.45 -2.11 11.03
C GLY A 123 17.07 -3.52 10.56
N VAL A 124 15.79 -3.69 10.27
CA VAL A 124 15.25 -4.90 9.64
C VAL A 124 15.34 -4.77 8.13
N GLU A 125 15.75 -5.84 7.45
CA GLU A 125 15.89 -5.84 5.99
C GLU A 125 14.56 -5.49 5.30
N ALA A 126 14.69 -4.63 4.29
CA ALA A 126 13.63 -4.19 3.42
C ALA A 126 14.10 -4.23 1.96
N ILE A 127 13.36 -4.97 1.13
CA ILE A 127 13.69 -5.21 -0.27
C ILE A 127 12.57 -4.67 -1.16
N THR A 128 12.93 -3.73 -2.03
CA THR A 128 12.02 -3.05 -2.98
C THR A 128 12.61 -3.15 -4.38
N LYS A 129 11.92 -3.77 -5.33
CA LYS A 129 12.34 -3.74 -6.74
C LYS A 129 11.63 -2.60 -7.46
N TYR A 130 12.27 -2.03 -8.47
CA TYR A 130 11.66 -1.02 -9.32
C TYR A 130 12.07 -1.15 -10.78
N GLU A 131 11.25 -0.62 -11.66
CA GLU A 131 11.52 -0.35 -13.07
C GLU A 131 11.07 1.07 -13.40
N VAL A 132 11.91 1.83 -14.09
CA VAL A 132 11.58 3.17 -14.57
C VAL A 132 10.76 3.06 -15.85
N LEU A 133 9.51 3.50 -15.79
CA LEU A 133 8.57 3.47 -16.91
C LEU A 133 8.68 4.71 -17.80
N ASN A 134 8.91 5.88 -17.20
CA ASN A 134 9.06 7.15 -17.93
C ASN A 134 9.92 8.13 -17.12
N VAL A 135 10.59 9.05 -17.81
CA VAL A 135 11.37 10.14 -17.21
C VAL A 135 11.06 11.44 -17.95
N LYS A 136 10.62 12.47 -17.21
CA LYS A 136 10.29 13.79 -17.76
C LYS A 136 10.43 14.87 -16.69
N ASP A 137 10.89 16.06 -17.07
CA ASP A 137 10.96 17.25 -16.19
C ASP A 137 11.64 16.99 -14.83
N ASN A 138 12.75 16.26 -14.85
CA ASN A 138 13.49 15.83 -13.65
C ASN A 138 12.65 14.99 -12.66
N ARG A 139 11.76 14.16 -13.19
CA ARG A 139 10.93 13.21 -12.44
C ARG A 139 10.96 11.86 -13.13
N SER A 140 10.77 10.80 -12.34
CA SER A 140 10.69 9.43 -12.85
C SER A 140 9.39 8.77 -12.40
N LEU A 141 8.70 8.11 -13.33
CA LEU A 141 7.57 7.24 -13.05
C LEU A 141 8.09 5.81 -12.89
N LEU A 142 7.79 5.20 -11.75
CA LEU A 142 8.29 3.88 -11.38
C LEU A 142 7.15 2.87 -11.35
N ASP A 143 7.41 1.67 -11.88
CA ASP A 143 6.75 0.43 -11.44
C ASP A 143 7.54 -0.15 -10.28
N ILE A 144 6.88 -0.55 -9.20
CA ILE A 144 7.52 -0.99 -7.96
C ILE A 144 6.92 -2.30 -7.51
N GLU A 145 7.77 -3.25 -7.09
CA GLU A 145 7.37 -4.51 -6.48
C GLU A 145 7.93 -4.59 -5.06
N LEU A 146 7.03 -4.82 -4.09
CA LEU A 146 7.40 -5.01 -2.69
C LEU A 146 7.63 -6.48 -2.36
N VAL A 147 8.90 -6.86 -2.19
CA VAL A 147 9.31 -8.18 -1.72
C VAL A 147 9.03 -8.31 -0.22
N THR A 148 9.49 -7.36 0.58
CA THR A 148 9.13 -7.23 2.01
C THR A 148 8.04 -6.17 2.21
N GLY A 149 7.37 -6.17 3.37
CA GLY A 149 6.31 -5.22 3.68
C GLY A 149 6.52 -4.47 5.00
N LYS A 150 7.53 -3.58 5.07
CA LYS A 150 7.76 -2.72 6.24
C LYS A 150 7.01 -1.39 6.10
N ARG A 151 6.70 -0.75 7.24
CA ARG A 151 5.97 0.52 7.25
C ARG A 151 6.78 1.62 6.54
N ASN A 152 6.12 2.44 5.71
CA ASN A 152 6.77 3.47 4.87
C ASN A 152 7.98 2.95 4.04
N GLN A 153 8.07 1.64 3.75
CA GLN A 153 9.26 1.05 3.14
C GLN A 153 9.66 1.71 1.83
N ILE A 154 8.71 1.84 0.89
CA ILE A 154 8.96 2.45 -0.44
C ILE A 154 9.46 3.89 -0.26
N ARG A 155 8.76 4.66 0.59
CA ARG A 155 9.02 6.08 0.86
C ARG A 155 10.43 6.29 1.42
N ALA A 156 10.78 5.56 2.48
CA ALA A 156 12.10 5.64 3.13
C ALA A 156 13.22 5.16 2.20
N SER A 157 13.00 4.07 1.46
CA SER A 157 14.02 3.50 0.56
C SER A 157 14.35 4.47 -0.58
N LEU A 158 13.34 5.05 -1.23
CA LEU A 158 13.53 5.98 -2.33
C LEU A 158 14.13 7.31 -1.86
N SER A 159 13.69 7.83 -0.71
CA SER A 159 14.28 9.02 -0.10
C SER A 159 15.76 8.84 0.26
N PHE A 160 16.14 7.66 0.79
CA PHE A 160 17.54 7.33 1.08
C PHE A 160 18.43 7.34 -0.17
N LEU A 161 17.89 7.00 -1.34
CA LEU A 161 18.60 7.10 -2.62
C LEU A 161 18.60 8.51 -3.22
N GLY A 162 18.01 9.50 -2.55
CA GLY A 162 17.87 10.87 -3.07
C GLY A 162 16.72 11.06 -4.06
N HIS A 163 15.81 10.09 -4.16
CA HIS A 163 14.68 10.09 -5.10
C HIS A 163 13.33 10.10 -4.37
N THR A 164 13.07 11.14 -3.58
CA THR A 164 11.84 11.20 -2.77
C THR A 164 10.57 11.21 -3.63
N ILE A 165 9.52 10.53 -3.16
CA ILE A 165 8.22 10.52 -3.81
C ILE A 165 7.60 11.92 -3.77
N ILE A 166 7.04 12.38 -4.89
CA ILE A 166 6.35 13.66 -4.95
C ILE A 166 5.11 13.66 -4.04
N GLY A 167 4.93 14.74 -3.28
CA GLY A 167 3.89 14.89 -2.27
C GLY A 167 4.22 14.26 -0.92
N ASP A 168 5.42 13.69 -0.76
CA ASP A 168 5.82 13.05 0.49
C ASP A 168 6.28 14.06 1.55
N LYS A 169 5.32 14.53 2.36
CA LYS A 169 5.59 15.48 3.45
C LYS A 169 6.50 14.92 4.54
N LYS A 170 6.57 13.59 4.70
CA LYS A 170 7.34 12.96 5.78
C LYS A 170 8.83 12.85 5.44
N TYR A 171 9.13 12.70 4.16
CA TYR A 171 10.49 12.53 3.65
C TYR A 171 10.97 13.76 2.87
N ASN A 172 10.40 14.94 3.16
CA ASN A 172 10.74 16.24 2.56
C ASN A 172 10.65 16.29 1.02
N GLY A 173 9.68 15.58 0.44
CA GLY A 173 9.44 15.58 -1.00
C GLY A 173 8.81 16.88 -1.50
N ILE A 174 8.93 17.11 -2.81
CA ILE A 174 8.28 18.22 -3.51
C ILE A 174 6.79 18.26 -3.16
N LYS A 175 6.28 19.46 -2.80
CA LYS A 175 4.87 19.64 -2.42
C LYS A 175 3.94 19.24 -3.57
N ASN A 176 2.87 18.53 -3.21
CA ASN A 176 1.78 18.17 -4.10
C ASN A 176 0.49 17.97 -3.29
N ASN A 177 -0.67 17.96 -3.96
CA ASN A 177 -1.97 17.78 -3.32
C ASN A 177 -2.13 16.40 -2.66
N ARG A 178 -1.38 15.39 -3.13
CA ARG A 178 -1.35 14.03 -2.59
C ARG A 178 0.01 13.39 -2.76
N LEU A 179 0.26 12.33 -1.99
CA LEU A 179 1.39 11.44 -2.25
C LEU A 179 1.16 10.72 -3.59
N LEU A 180 2.16 10.81 -4.47
CA LEU A 180 2.18 10.09 -5.75
C LEU A 180 2.72 8.68 -5.56
N LEU A 181 2.03 7.90 -4.72
CA LEU A 181 2.23 6.47 -4.49
C LEU A 181 0.87 5.77 -4.49
N ASN A 182 0.74 4.73 -5.32
CA ASN A 182 -0.50 3.99 -5.49
C ASN A 182 -0.24 2.47 -5.59
N ALA A 183 -0.93 1.68 -4.78
CA ALA A 183 -0.93 0.22 -4.87
C ALA A 183 -1.92 -0.22 -5.95
N TYR A 184 -1.44 -0.65 -7.12
CA TYR A 184 -2.33 -0.88 -8.27
C TYR A 184 -2.62 -2.37 -8.54
N LYS A 185 -1.85 -3.30 -7.96
CA LYS A 185 -2.04 -4.75 -8.16
C LYS A 185 -1.64 -5.59 -6.95
N LEU A 186 -2.45 -6.60 -6.65
CA LEU A 186 -2.18 -7.69 -5.71
C LEU A 186 -2.36 -9.03 -6.42
N VAL A 187 -1.39 -9.93 -6.30
CA VAL A 187 -1.47 -11.30 -6.81
C VAL A 187 -1.19 -12.31 -5.69
N PHE A 188 -2.12 -13.22 -5.47
CA PHE A 188 -2.04 -14.29 -4.47
C PHE A 188 -1.64 -15.62 -5.12
N PRO A 189 -1.05 -16.55 -4.36
CA PRO A 189 -0.80 -17.90 -4.87
C PRO A 189 -2.10 -18.59 -5.32
N ASN A 190 -2.02 -19.36 -6.40
CA ASN A 190 -3.17 -20.11 -6.93
C ASN A 190 -3.82 -20.99 -5.84
N GLY A 191 -5.17 -21.02 -5.81
CA GLY A 191 -5.93 -21.75 -4.79
C GLY A 191 -6.02 -21.08 -3.42
N THR A 192 -5.43 -19.88 -3.25
CA THR A 192 -5.57 -19.12 -1.99
C THR A 192 -6.96 -18.52 -1.84
N LEU A 193 -7.49 -17.95 -2.91
CA LEU A 193 -8.77 -17.27 -3.00
C LEU A 193 -9.47 -17.71 -4.29
N LYS A 194 -10.77 -17.44 -4.39
CA LYS A 194 -11.54 -17.67 -5.62
C LYS A 194 -10.98 -16.91 -6.83
N VAL A 195 -10.53 -15.67 -6.60
CA VAL A 195 -9.78 -14.85 -7.57
C VAL A 195 -8.39 -14.59 -7.01
N ASN A 196 -7.35 -14.88 -7.78
CA ASN A 196 -5.97 -14.74 -7.35
C ASN A 196 -5.35 -13.38 -7.70
N GLU A 197 -5.90 -12.63 -8.64
CA GLU A 197 -5.38 -11.33 -9.07
C GLU A 197 -6.42 -10.21 -8.92
N PHE A 198 -6.01 -9.11 -8.29
CA PHE A 198 -6.77 -7.88 -8.22
C PHE A 198 -5.94 -6.74 -8.79
N GLN A 199 -6.48 -6.02 -9.78
CA GLN A 199 -5.80 -4.91 -10.44
C GLN A 199 -6.76 -3.73 -10.65
N ILE A 200 -6.23 -2.51 -10.48
CA ILE A 200 -6.87 -1.25 -10.87
C ILE A 200 -5.96 -0.53 -11.87
N SER A 201 -6.54 0.39 -12.63
CA SER A 201 -5.76 1.24 -13.53
C SER A 201 -4.71 2.05 -12.76
N LYS A 202 -3.53 2.18 -13.37
CA LYS A 202 -2.51 3.12 -12.93
C LYS A 202 -3.05 4.55 -12.96
N LEU A 203 -2.68 5.35 -11.96
CA LEU A 203 -3.17 6.69 -11.72
C LEU A 203 -2.24 7.77 -12.27
N PHE A 204 -0.94 7.48 -12.39
CA PHE A 204 0.05 8.51 -12.69
C PHE A 204 0.56 8.37 -14.12
N ASN A 205 0.78 9.52 -14.76
CA ASN A 205 1.45 9.66 -16.04
C ASN A 205 2.50 10.77 -15.93
N LEU A 206 3.47 10.73 -16.85
CA LEU A 206 4.47 11.78 -17.06
C LEU A 206 4.46 12.15 -18.54
#